data_AF-A0A1D9GLD3-F1
#
_entry.id   AF-A0A1D9GLD3-F1
#
_cell.length_a   1.000
_cell.length_b   1.000
_cell.length_c   1.000
_cell.angle_alpha   90.00
_cell.angle_beta   90.00
_cell.angle_gamma   90.00
#
_symmetry.space_group_name_H-M   'P 1'
#
loop_
_entity.id
_entity.type
_entity.pdbx_description
1 polymer ?
#
loop_
_entity_poly.entity_id
_entity_poly.type
_entity_poly.pdbx_seq_one_letter_code
_entity_poly.pdbx_strand_id
1 'polypeptide(L)'
;MAAHTKKGTIAREQLEDAVDLFFAKRYISCTTLLGAAEEMLGTVFKEKQGVDLLENEWRAVNRTRSLLGDPHLSKRDIQRLKKSGYNALKHYDPGEPDRLHVDGFKEAFMLLQRVTQMADHLEIRYSNRDVNQTWYDSNWST
;
A
#
# COMPACT_ATOMS: atom_id res chain seq x y z
N MET A 1 -3.61 -14.27 29.15
CA MET A 1 -2.82 -15.16 28.28
C MET A 1 -2.55 -14.41 26.98
N ALA A 2 -1.29 -14.29 26.56
CA ALA A 2 -0.96 -13.69 25.27
C ALA A 2 -1.14 -14.75 24.18
N ALA A 3 -2.09 -14.54 23.26
CA ALA A 3 -2.24 -15.38 22.08
C ALA A 3 -1.20 -14.98 21.04
N HIS A 4 -0.52 -15.96 20.42
CA HIS A 4 0.37 -15.70 19.30
C HIS A 4 -0.45 -15.61 18.01
N THR A 5 -0.48 -14.42 17.40
CA THR A 5 -1.16 -14.19 16.11
C THR A 5 -0.12 -14.06 14.99
N LYS A 6 -0.35 -14.72 13.85
CA LYS A 6 0.52 -14.60 12.67
C LYS A 6 0.46 -13.18 12.12
N LYS A 7 1.60 -12.65 11.66
CA LYS A 7 1.69 -11.31 11.04
C LYS A 7 0.74 -11.14 9.85
N GLY A 8 0.60 -12.16 9.01
CA GLY A 8 -0.38 -12.14 7.91
C GLY A 8 -1.84 -12.05 8.38
N THR A 9 -2.18 -12.58 9.55
CA THR A 9 -3.53 -12.45 10.12
C THR A 9 -3.80 -11.03 10.58
N ILE A 10 -2.83 -10.39 11.24
CA ILE A 10 -2.93 -8.98 11.63
C ILE A 10 -3.05 -8.11 10.38
N ALA A 11 -2.20 -8.34 9.37
CA ALA A 11 -2.24 -7.58 8.12
C ALA A 11 -3.59 -7.72 7.38
N ARG A 12 -4.18 -8.92 7.40
CA ARG A 12 -5.53 -9.16 6.86
C ARG A 12 -6.59 -8.33 7.60
N GLU A 13 -6.56 -8.33 8.93
CA GLU A 13 -7.49 -7.55 9.76
C GLU A 13 -7.37 -6.04 9.45
N GLN A 14 -6.14 -5.53 9.36
CA GLN A 14 -5.90 -4.14 8.97
C GLN A 14 -6.45 -3.81 7.56
N LEU A 15 -6.32 -4.74 6.60
CA LEU A 15 -6.87 -4.59 5.26
C LEU A 15 -8.41 -4.60 5.27
N GLU A 16 -9.04 -5.50 6.01
CA GLU A 16 -10.51 -5.59 6.11
C GLU A 16 -11.11 -4.27 6.61
N ASP A 17 -10.61 -3.77 7.74
CA ASP A 17 -11.04 -2.50 8.32
C ASP A 17 -10.74 -1.31 7.39
N ALA A 18 -9.61 -1.34 6.70
CA ALA A 18 -9.25 -0.30 5.76
C ALA A 18 -10.23 -0.21 4.58
N VAL A 19 -10.70 -1.35 4.06
CA VAL A 19 -11.67 -1.39 2.96
C VAL A 19 -12.99 -0.75 3.41
N ASP A 20 -13.44 -1.05 4.63
CA ASP A 20 -14.66 -0.42 5.18
C ASP A 20 -14.51 1.10 5.32
N LEU A 21 -13.35 1.56 5.82
CA LEU A 21 -13.05 2.99 5.91
C LEU A 21 -12.97 3.66 4.53
N PHE A 22 -12.45 2.97 3.52
CA PHE A 22 -12.39 3.48 2.15
C PHE A 22 -13.79 3.78 1.62
N PHE A 23 -14.72 2.82 1.75
CA PHE A 23 -16.11 2.99 1.30
C PHE A 23 -16.89 4.00 2.15
N ALA A 24 -16.53 4.14 3.44
CA ALA A 24 -17.02 5.21 4.30
C ALA A 24 -16.39 6.59 4.00
N LYS A 25 -15.57 6.71 2.95
CA LYS A 25 -14.84 7.94 2.56
C LYS A 25 -13.90 8.49 3.64
N ARG A 26 -13.46 7.65 4.57
CA ARG A 26 -12.52 7.99 5.65
C ARG A 26 -11.08 7.74 5.22
N TYR A 27 -10.67 8.40 4.14
CA TYR A 27 -9.45 8.08 3.41
C TYR A 27 -8.16 8.20 4.24
N ILE A 28 -8.02 9.21 5.10
CA ILE A 28 -6.80 9.37 5.92
C ILE A 28 -6.59 8.17 6.85
N SER A 29 -7.65 7.76 7.57
CA SER A 29 -7.58 6.59 8.47
C SER A 29 -7.41 5.28 7.70
N CYS A 30 -8.09 5.15 6.55
CA CYS A 30 -7.90 4.05 5.61
C CYS A 30 -6.42 3.91 5.22
N THR A 31 -5.78 5.01 4.80
CA THR A 31 -4.37 5.05 4.41
C THR A 31 -3.43 4.59 5.52
N THR A 32 -3.71 4.94 6.78
CA THR A 32 -2.92 4.47 7.93
C THR A 32 -2.97 2.94 8.08
N LEU A 33 -4.17 2.35 8.06
CA LEU A 33 -4.34 0.90 8.21
C LEU A 33 -3.73 0.15 7.01
N LEU A 34 -3.94 0.65 5.79
CA LEU A 34 -3.31 0.08 4.61
C LEU A 34 -1.79 0.16 4.65
N GLY A 35 -1.21 1.24 5.19
CA GLY A 35 0.25 1.36 5.34
C GLY A 35 0.81 0.31 6.30
N ALA A 36 0.10 0.04 7.40
CA ALA A 36 0.47 -1.04 8.31
C ALA A 36 0.35 -2.43 7.64
N ALA A 37 -0.72 -2.65 6.87
CA ALA A 37 -0.91 -3.88 6.11
C ALA A 37 0.18 -4.07 5.05
N GLU A 38 0.53 -3.03 4.28
CA GLU A 38 1.58 -3.06 3.25
C GLU A 38 2.93 -3.47 3.84
N GLU A 39 3.32 -2.90 4.98
CA GLU A 39 4.59 -3.21 5.62
C GLU A 39 4.65 -4.67 6.09
N MET A 40 3.57 -5.18 6.71
CA MET A 40 3.51 -6.56 7.17
C MET A 40 3.45 -7.56 6.00
N LEU A 41 2.59 -7.32 5.01
CA LEU A 41 2.47 -8.18 3.83
C LEU A 41 3.74 -8.17 3.00
N GLY A 42 4.41 -7.02 2.85
CA GLY A 42 5.68 -6.92 2.14
C GLY A 42 6.77 -7.80 2.76
N THR A 43 6.88 -7.81 4.10
CA THR A 43 7.80 -8.72 4.80
C THR A 43 7.43 -10.18 4.60
N VAL A 44 6.16 -10.54 4.79
CA VAL A 44 5.68 -11.93 4.61
C VAL A 44 5.89 -12.40 3.17
N PHE A 45 5.65 -11.53 2.19
CA PHE A 45 5.87 -11.79 0.77
C PHE A 45 7.34 -12.11 0.49
N LYS A 46 8.24 -11.28 0.98
CA LYS A 46 9.68 -11.47 0.82
C LYS A 46 10.15 -12.79 1.43
N GLU A 47 9.68 -13.12 2.62
CA GLU A 47 10.01 -14.38 3.30
C GLU A 47 9.51 -15.61 2.53
N LYS A 48 8.27 -15.57 1.99
CA LYS A 48 7.67 -16.71 1.29
C LYS A 48 8.18 -16.90 -0.13
N GLN A 49 8.31 -15.82 -0.88
CA GLN A 49 8.58 -15.87 -2.32
C GLN A 49 10.07 -15.71 -2.64
N GLY A 50 10.90 -15.28 -1.67
CA GLY A 50 12.30 -14.93 -1.91
C GLY A 50 12.49 -13.72 -2.83
N VAL A 51 11.39 -13.03 -3.17
CA VAL A 51 11.34 -11.88 -4.07
C VAL A 51 10.97 -10.65 -3.28
N ASP A 52 11.75 -9.58 -3.46
CA ASP A 52 11.47 -8.28 -2.87
C ASP A 52 10.61 -7.46 -3.86
N LEU A 53 9.37 -7.15 -3.51
CA LEU A 53 8.48 -6.36 -4.40
C LEU A 53 9.09 -4.99 -4.74
N LEU A 54 9.84 -4.39 -3.82
CA LEU A 54 10.54 -3.14 -4.06
C LEU A 54 11.63 -3.29 -5.13
N GLU A 55 12.27 -4.46 -5.22
CA GLU A 55 13.26 -4.77 -6.28
C GLU A 55 12.60 -4.74 -7.66
N ASN A 56 11.45 -5.42 -7.79
CA ASN A 56 10.73 -5.51 -9.05
C ASN A 56 10.21 -4.15 -9.49
N GLU A 57 9.61 -3.39 -8.55
CA GLU A 57 9.17 -2.01 -8.79
C GLU A 57 10.35 -1.12 -9.20
N TRP A 58 11.49 -1.22 -8.51
CA TRP A 58 12.68 -0.44 -8.84
C TRP A 58 13.20 -0.71 -10.24
N ARG A 59 13.25 -1.98 -10.65
CA ARG A 59 13.62 -2.37 -12.02
C ARG A 59 12.62 -1.84 -13.05
N ALA A 60 11.32 -1.92 -12.77
CA ALA A 60 10.28 -1.45 -13.67
C ALA A 60 10.35 0.07 -13.87
N VAL A 61 10.44 0.83 -12.79
CA VAL A 61 10.56 2.30 -12.83
C VAL A 61 11.81 2.72 -13.59
N ASN A 62 12.98 2.15 -13.30
CA ASN A 62 14.20 2.53 -13.99
C ASN A 62 14.23 2.08 -15.45
N ARG A 63 13.56 0.98 -15.82
CA ARG A 63 13.35 0.61 -17.22
C ARG A 63 12.54 1.69 -17.94
N THR A 64 11.42 2.15 -17.37
CA THR A 64 10.61 3.23 -17.97
C THR A 64 11.41 4.52 -18.08
N ARG A 65 12.18 4.88 -17.04
CA ARG A 65 13.03 6.08 -17.06
C ARG A 65 14.09 6.02 -18.15
N SER A 66 14.75 4.87 -18.35
CA SER A 66 15.66 4.66 -19.49
C SER A 66 14.98 4.91 -20.83
N LEU A 67 13.75 4.43 -21.01
CA LEU A 67 12.99 4.63 -22.26
C LEU A 67 12.63 6.09 -22.50
N LEU A 68 12.45 6.87 -21.44
CA LEU A 68 12.14 8.30 -21.50
C LEU A 68 13.41 9.20 -21.53
N GLY A 69 14.61 8.62 -21.45
CA GLY A 69 15.87 9.38 -21.38
C GLY A 69 16.13 10.00 -19.99
N ASP A 70 15.40 9.57 -18.98
CA ASP A 70 15.49 10.07 -17.61
C ASP A 70 16.60 9.35 -16.80
N PRO A 71 17.27 10.05 -15.86
CA PRO A 71 18.26 9.44 -14.98
C PRO A 71 17.62 8.43 -14.02
N HIS A 72 18.34 7.35 -13.71
CA HIS A 72 17.88 6.30 -12.80
C HIS A 72 17.70 6.80 -11.37
N LEU A 73 16.73 6.23 -10.66
CA LEU A 73 16.51 6.44 -9.25
C LEU A 73 17.15 5.32 -8.42
N SER A 74 17.61 5.66 -7.21
CA SER A 74 18.02 4.65 -6.25
C SER A 74 16.79 3.90 -5.70
N LYS A 75 16.99 2.68 -5.20
CA LYS A 75 15.92 1.93 -4.51
C LYS A 75 15.35 2.72 -3.33
N ARG A 76 16.22 3.45 -2.61
CA ARG A 76 15.84 4.30 -1.49
C ARG A 76 14.93 5.43 -1.93
N ASP A 77 15.19 6.04 -3.09
CA ASP A 77 14.35 7.10 -3.62
C ASP A 77 12.97 6.57 -4.01
N ILE A 78 12.90 5.41 -4.66
CA ILE A 78 11.62 4.79 -4.99
C ILE A 78 10.84 4.42 -3.74
N GLN A 79 11.51 3.83 -2.73
CA GLN A 79 10.88 3.54 -1.45
C GLN A 79 10.38 4.82 -0.79
N ARG A 80 11.17 5.90 -0.79
CA ARG A 80 10.77 7.20 -0.25
C ARG A 80 9.56 7.76 -0.98
N LEU A 81 9.54 7.74 -2.31
CA LEU A 81 8.42 8.22 -3.14
C LEU A 81 7.15 7.40 -2.89
N LYS A 82 7.27 6.09 -2.75
CA LYS A 82 6.14 5.20 -2.46
C LYS A 82 5.54 5.47 -1.08
N LYS A 83 6.42 5.77 -0.12
CA LYS A 83 6.03 5.98 1.28
C LYS A 83 5.69 7.42 1.63
N SER A 84 6.08 8.41 0.83
CA SER A 84 5.95 9.82 1.20
C SER A 84 4.51 10.23 1.45
N GLY A 85 3.57 9.79 0.62
CA GLY A 85 2.15 10.14 0.74
C GLY A 85 1.55 9.69 2.08
N TYR A 86 1.68 8.40 2.42
CA TYR A 86 1.13 7.89 3.67
C TYR A 86 1.97 8.23 4.91
N ASN A 87 3.29 8.43 4.76
CA ASN A 87 4.14 8.85 5.87
C ASN A 87 3.80 10.28 6.31
N ALA A 88 3.57 11.21 5.37
CA ALA A 88 3.15 12.57 5.69
C ALA A 88 1.79 12.62 6.40
N LEU A 89 0.96 11.59 6.23
CA LEU A 89 -0.33 11.47 6.93
C LEU A 89 -0.23 10.93 8.36
N LYS A 90 0.88 10.25 8.71
CA LYS A 90 1.04 9.57 10.01
C LYS A 90 2.15 10.13 10.88
N HIS A 91 3.07 10.90 10.29
CA HIS A 91 4.18 11.54 10.98
C HIS A 91 4.06 13.05 10.85
N TYR A 92 4.44 13.74 11.91
CA TYR A 92 4.65 15.18 11.93
C TYR A 92 6.09 15.38 12.41
N ASP A 93 7.02 15.49 11.47
CA ASP A 93 8.45 15.60 11.76
C ASP A 93 8.82 17.06 12.10
N PRO A 94 9.83 17.30 12.96
CA PRO A 94 10.27 18.66 13.28
C PRO A 94 10.67 19.43 12.01
N GLY A 95 10.01 20.58 11.78
CA GLY A 95 10.24 21.43 10.62
C GLY A 95 9.28 21.20 9.45
N GLU A 96 8.34 20.25 9.56
CA GLU A 96 7.27 20.09 8.58
C GLU A 96 6.20 21.20 8.71
N PRO A 97 5.60 21.64 7.59
CA PRO A 97 4.52 22.59 7.61
C PRO A 97 3.30 22.03 8.35
N ASP A 98 2.58 22.90 9.07
CA ASP A 98 1.34 22.58 9.78
C ASP A 98 0.16 22.26 8.84
N ARG A 99 0.35 22.48 7.54
CA ARG A 99 -0.62 22.22 6.48
C ARG A 99 -0.07 21.21 5.50
N LEU A 100 -0.80 20.11 5.35
CA LEU A 100 -0.55 19.11 4.32
C LEU A 100 -1.57 19.26 3.19
N HIS A 101 -1.10 19.40 1.96
CA HIS A 101 -1.94 19.28 0.78
C HIS A 101 -1.88 17.83 0.29
N VAL A 102 -3.00 17.10 0.40
CA VAL A 102 -3.07 15.68 0.06
C VAL A 102 -4.38 15.36 -0.64
N ASP A 103 -4.28 14.59 -1.72
CA ASP A 103 -5.44 13.92 -2.31
C ASP A 103 -5.66 12.60 -1.57
N GLY A 104 -6.46 12.67 -0.49
CA GLY A 104 -6.69 11.52 0.37
C GLY A 104 -7.28 10.33 -0.37
N PHE A 105 -8.20 10.56 -1.32
CA PHE A 105 -8.80 9.49 -2.11
C PHE A 105 -7.73 8.79 -2.94
N LYS A 106 -6.92 9.55 -3.70
CA LYS A 106 -5.90 8.98 -4.57
C LYS A 106 -4.85 8.20 -3.77
N GLU A 107 -4.39 8.72 -2.64
CA GLU A 107 -3.44 8.02 -1.78
C GLU A 107 -4.01 6.71 -1.23
N ALA A 108 -5.23 6.75 -0.69
CA ALA A 108 -5.89 5.55 -0.18
C ALA A 108 -6.14 4.52 -1.29
N PHE A 109 -6.61 4.96 -2.46
CA PHE A 109 -6.89 4.10 -3.60
C PHE A 109 -5.61 3.41 -4.13
N MET A 110 -4.55 4.19 -4.38
CA MET A 110 -3.28 3.64 -4.88
C MET A 110 -2.65 2.65 -3.89
N LEU A 111 -2.79 2.88 -2.59
CA LEU A 111 -2.28 1.99 -1.56
C LEU A 111 -3.17 0.75 -1.42
N LEU A 112 -4.49 0.90 -1.49
CA LEU A 112 -5.45 -0.21 -1.45
C LEU A 112 -5.15 -1.21 -2.57
N GLN A 113 -4.99 -0.75 -3.81
CA GLN A 113 -4.66 -1.60 -4.96
C GLN A 113 -3.39 -2.43 -4.76
N ARG A 114 -2.33 -1.80 -4.21
CA ARG A 114 -1.07 -2.52 -3.94
C ARG A 114 -1.25 -3.57 -2.85
N VAL A 115 -1.91 -3.22 -1.74
CA VAL A 115 -2.10 -4.13 -0.62
C VAL A 115 -2.98 -5.32 -1.03
N THR A 116 -4.02 -5.09 -1.82
CA THR A 116 -4.88 -6.17 -2.32
C THR A 116 -4.15 -7.08 -3.30
N GLN A 117 -3.30 -6.53 -4.17
CA GLN A 117 -2.43 -7.33 -5.03
C GLN A 117 -1.46 -8.20 -4.22
N MET A 118 -0.86 -7.66 -3.15
CA MET A 118 -0.01 -8.45 -2.26
C MET A 118 -0.79 -9.56 -1.55
N ALA A 119 -2.00 -9.27 -1.06
CA ALA A 119 -2.87 -10.24 -0.42
C ALA A 119 -3.24 -11.37 -1.40
N ASP A 120 -3.60 -11.04 -2.64
CA ASP A 120 -3.92 -12.01 -3.68
C ASP A 120 -2.71 -12.91 -4.01
N HIS A 121 -1.51 -12.36 -4.19
CA HIS A 121 -0.30 -13.17 -4.40
C HIS A 121 0.07 -14.06 -3.21
N LEU A 122 -0.30 -13.67 -2.00
CA LEU A 122 -0.09 -14.47 -0.79
C LEU A 122 -1.25 -15.42 -0.49
N GLU A 123 -2.26 -15.46 -1.35
CA GLU A 123 -3.50 -16.21 -1.21
C GLU A 123 -4.24 -15.90 0.12
N ILE A 124 -4.10 -14.66 0.61
CA ILE A 124 -4.76 -14.17 1.81
C ILE A 124 -6.16 -13.68 1.42
N ARG A 125 -7.17 -14.49 1.77
CA ARG A 125 -8.58 -14.11 1.63
C ARG A 125 -8.95 -13.10 2.71
N TYR A 126 -9.74 -12.08 2.35
CA TYR A 126 -10.29 -11.08 3.25
C TYR A 126 -11.78 -10.85 2.95
N SER A 127 -12.58 -10.54 3.97
CA SER A 127 -14.05 -10.52 3.88
C SER A 127 -14.60 -9.58 2.79
N ASN A 128 -13.94 -8.46 2.58
CA ASN A 128 -14.43 -7.38 1.73
C ASN A 128 -13.87 -7.41 0.30
N ARG A 129 -13.27 -8.54 -0.09
CA ARG A 129 -12.59 -8.70 -1.39
C ARG A 129 -13.53 -8.49 -2.57
N ASP A 130 -14.68 -9.15 -2.57
CA ASP A 130 -15.61 -9.12 -3.70
C ASP A 130 -16.26 -7.74 -3.86
N VAL A 131 -16.54 -7.06 -2.74
CA VAL A 131 -17.05 -5.68 -2.74
C VAL A 131 -16.02 -4.74 -3.35
N ASN A 132 -14.76 -4.85 -2.91
CA ASN A 132 -13.66 -4.05 -3.44
C ASN A 132 -13.44 -4.30 -4.95
N GLN A 133 -13.41 -5.56 -5.38
CA GLN A 133 -13.23 -5.92 -6.79
C GLN A 133 -14.40 -5.42 -7.64
N THR A 134 -15.64 -5.65 -7.22
CA THR A 134 -16.84 -5.19 -7.95
C THR A 134 -16.83 -3.67 -8.12
N TRP A 135 -16.44 -2.93 -7.08
CA TRP A 135 -16.33 -1.48 -7.15
C TRP A 135 -15.22 -1.05 -8.11
N TYR A 136 -14.05 -1.69 -8.06
CA TYR A 136 -12.96 -1.41 -8.98
C TYR A 136 -13.39 -1.62 -10.44
N ASP A 137 -14.01 -2.76 -10.75
CA ASP A 137 -14.44 -3.10 -12.10
C ASP A 137 -15.48 -2.09 -12.62
N SER A 138 -16.44 -1.71 -11.76
CA SER A 138 -17.50 -0.76 -12.13
C SER A 138 -17.01 0.67 -12.39
N ASN A 139 -15.84 1.05 -11.87
CA ASN A 139 -15.35 2.42 -11.94
C ASN A 139 -14.08 2.57 -12.79
N TRP A 140 -13.31 1.50 -13.00
CA TRP A 140 -11.96 1.57 -13.53
C TRP A 140 -11.56 0.43 -14.49
N SER A 141 -12.36 -0.63 -14.64
CA SER A 141 -12.11 -1.61 -15.72
C SER A 141 -12.84 -1.17 -16.99
N THR A 142 -12.09 -0.57 -17.92
CA THR A 142 -12.47 -0.40 -19.33
C THR A 142 -11.79 -1.46 -20.18
#